data_AF-Q5DVN9-F1
#
_entry.id   AF-Q5DVN9-F1
#
_cell.length_a   1.000
_cell.length_b   1.000
_cell.length_c   1.000
_cell.angle_alpha   90.00
_cell.angle_beta   90.00
_cell.angle_gamma   90.00
#
_symmetry.space_group_name_H-M   'P 1'
#
loop_
_entity.id
_entity.type
_entity.pdbx_description
1 polymer ?
#
loop_
_entity_poly.entity_id
_entity_poly.type
_entity_poly.pdbx_seq_one_letter_code
_entity_poly.pdbx_strand_id
1 'polypeptide(L)'
;MTKIYDAANWSKHEDDFTQMFYNQNVKQFWLPEEIALNGDLLTWKYLGKNEQDTYMKVLAGLTLLDTEQGNTGMPIVAEHVEGHQRKAVLNFMAMMENAVHAKSYSNIFLTLAPTEKINEVFE
;
A
#
# COMPACT_ATOMS: atom_id res chain seq x y z
N MET A 1 -26.99 8.91 -29.16
CA MET A 1 -26.70 10.11 -28.34
C MET A 1 -25.20 10.20 -28.16
N THR A 2 -24.62 11.39 -28.28
CA THR A 2 -23.18 11.63 -28.07
C THR A 2 -22.89 11.63 -26.57
N LYS A 3 -21.88 10.86 -26.12
CA LYS A 3 -21.47 10.84 -24.71
C LYS A 3 -20.90 12.21 -24.32
N ILE A 4 -21.39 12.78 -23.22
CA ILE A 4 -20.86 14.02 -22.65
C ILE A 4 -19.80 13.65 -21.62
N TYR A 5 -18.64 14.29 -21.70
CA TYR A 5 -17.59 14.21 -20.67
C TYR A 5 -17.65 15.48 -19.83
N ASP A 6 -17.61 15.33 -18.51
CA ASP A 6 -17.68 16.39 -17.52
C ASP A 6 -16.41 16.46 -16.67
N ALA A 7 -16.24 17.55 -15.91
CA ALA A 7 -15.06 17.81 -15.09
C ALA A 7 -15.39 17.73 -13.59
N ALA A 8 -14.41 17.31 -12.79
CA ALA A 8 -14.52 17.26 -11.33
C ALA A 8 -14.74 18.67 -10.74
N ASN A 9 -15.73 18.80 -9.84
CA ASN A 9 -15.99 20.06 -9.14
C ASN A 9 -15.96 19.85 -7.62
N TRP A 10 -14.84 20.20 -6.99
CA TRP A 10 -14.63 20.05 -5.54
C TRP A 10 -15.31 21.14 -4.69
N SER A 11 -15.87 22.18 -5.29
CA SER A 11 -16.69 23.17 -4.56
C SER A 11 -18.05 22.62 -4.12
N LYS A 12 -18.45 21.45 -4.64
CA LYS A 12 -19.68 20.74 -4.29
C LYS A 12 -19.34 19.37 -3.73
N HIS A 13 -20.12 18.94 -2.76
CA HIS A 13 -20.04 17.58 -2.24
C HIS A 13 -20.80 16.62 -3.19
N GLU A 14 -20.14 15.56 -3.63
CA GLU A 14 -20.79 14.43 -4.34
C GLU A 14 -21.50 13.48 -3.34
N ASP A 15 -21.02 13.46 -2.10
CA ASP A 15 -21.62 12.81 -0.94
C ASP A 15 -21.09 13.40 0.38
N ASP A 16 -21.57 12.88 1.50
CA ASP A 16 -21.33 13.42 2.83
C ASP A 16 -19.94 13.08 3.42
N PHE A 17 -19.15 12.22 2.79
CA PHE A 17 -17.95 11.65 3.41
C PHE A 17 -16.67 11.73 2.57
N THR A 18 -16.76 11.74 1.24
CA THR A 18 -15.60 11.58 0.36
C THR A 18 -14.55 12.67 0.58
N GLN A 19 -14.93 13.93 0.74
CA GLN A 19 -13.96 15.00 0.99
C GLN A 19 -13.29 14.90 2.37
N MET A 20 -14.01 14.42 3.39
CA MET A 20 -13.42 14.14 4.69
C MET A 20 -12.36 13.03 4.58
N PHE A 21 -12.69 11.94 3.88
CA PHE A 21 -11.76 10.83 3.66
C PHE A 21 -10.57 11.26 2.80
N TYR A 22 -10.78 12.09 1.78
CA TYR A 22 -9.70 12.66 0.97
C TYR A 22 -8.69 13.40 1.86
N ASN A 23 -9.15 14.35 2.67
CA ASN A 23 -8.28 15.13 3.55
C ASN A 23 -7.49 14.25 4.52
N GLN A 24 -8.14 13.21 5.04
CA GLN A 24 -7.48 12.28 5.96
C GLN A 24 -6.44 11.41 5.24
N ASN A 25 -6.74 10.89 4.05
CA ASN A 25 -5.81 10.09 3.25
C ASN A 25 -4.54 10.87 2.91
N VAL A 26 -4.68 12.09 2.39
CA VAL A 26 -3.51 12.89 1.98
C VAL A 26 -2.67 13.36 3.18
N LYS A 27 -3.31 13.60 4.34
CA LYS A 27 -2.61 13.94 5.59
C LYS A 27 -1.80 12.77 6.15
N GLN A 28 -2.22 11.53 5.86
CA GLN A 28 -1.55 10.30 6.31
C GLN A 28 -0.55 9.76 5.29
N PHE A 29 -0.25 10.51 4.23
CA PHE A 29 0.83 10.15 3.32
C PHE A 29 2.15 10.02 4.09
N TRP A 30 2.91 8.98 3.79
CA TRP A 30 4.24 8.72 4.34
C TRP A 30 5.08 7.98 3.30
N LEU A 31 6.40 8.04 3.44
CA LEU A 31 7.36 7.32 2.62
C LEU A 31 8.19 6.33 3.45
N PRO A 32 8.55 5.17 2.86
CA PRO A 32 9.36 4.17 3.56
C PRO A 32 10.71 4.70 4.06
N GLU A 33 11.29 5.66 3.33
CA GLU A 33 12.59 6.26 3.64
C GLU A 33 12.57 7.12 4.92
N GLU A 34 11.40 7.46 5.45
CA GLU A 34 11.27 8.22 6.69
C GLU A 34 11.65 7.40 7.93
N ILE A 35 11.69 6.06 7.81
CA ILE A 35 11.96 5.13 8.92
C ILE A 35 13.32 4.45 8.74
N ALA A 36 14.22 4.63 9.70
CA ALA A 36 15.53 3.99 9.71
C ALA A 36 15.45 2.55 10.27
N LEU A 37 15.52 1.54 9.40
CA LEU A 37 15.36 0.12 9.77
C LEU A 37 16.61 -0.55 10.33
N ASN A 38 17.80 0.05 10.19
CA ASN A 38 19.07 -0.56 10.63
C ASN A 38 19.10 -0.95 12.12
N GLY A 39 18.32 -0.26 12.96
CA GLY A 39 18.23 -0.57 14.39
C GLY A 39 17.61 -1.94 14.68
N ASP A 40 16.74 -2.44 13.80
CA ASP A 40 15.99 -3.68 13.99
C ASP A 40 16.89 -4.92 13.93
N LEU A 41 18.02 -4.82 13.23
CA LEU A 41 19.05 -5.88 13.20
C LEU A 41 19.56 -6.27 14.60
N LEU A 42 19.54 -5.32 15.54
CA LEU A 42 20.03 -5.56 16.90
C LEU A 42 19.14 -6.52 17.68
N THR A 43 17.83 -6.47 17.48
CA THR A 43 16.87 -7.37 18.13
C THR A 43 16.58 -8.60 17.28
N TRP A 44 16.53 -8.45 15.96
CA TRP A 44 16.31 -9.53 15.00
C TRP A 44 17.24 -10.72 15.20
N LYS A 45 18.54 -10.45 15.44
CA LYS A 45 19.56 -11.50 15.67
C LYS A 45 19.37 -12.32 16.94
N TYR A 46 18.54 -11.85 17.87
CA TYR A 46 18.24 -12.56 19.13
C TYR A 46 16.98 -13.41 19.06
N LEU A 47 16.20 -13.30 17.98
CA LEU A 47 15.04 -14.14 17.75
C LEU A 47 15.46 -15.59 17.44
N GLY A 48 14.65 -16.54 17.89
CA GLY A 48 14.79 -17.94 17.53
C GLY A 48 14.47 -18.19 16.05
N LYS A 49 14.97 -19.30 15.53
CA LYS A 49 14.77 -19.68 14.11
C LYS A 49 13.30 -19.74 13.71
N ASN A 50 12.44 -20.28 14.58
CA ASN A 50 11.00 -20.37 14.31
C ASN A 50 10.31 -19.01 14.28
N GLU A 51 10.77 -18.06 15.11
CA GLU A 51 10.23 -16.70 15.15
C GLU A 51 10.61 -15.95 13.86
N GLN A 52 11.88 -16.05 13.45
CA GLN A 52 12.34 -15.45 12.20
C GLN A 52 11.63 -16.07 10.98
N ASP A 53 11.49 -17.40 10.91
CA ASP A 53 10.79 -18.09 9.83
C ASP A 53 9.32 -17.66 9.75
N THR A 54 8.64 -17.60 10.90
CA THR A 54 7.25 -17.13 10.97
C THR A 54 7.13 -15.70 10.50
N TYR A 55 8.01 -14.81 10.98
CA TYR A 55 8.00 -13.39 10.63
C TYR A 55 8.17 -13.19 9.12
N MET A 56 9.14 -13.88 8.50
CA MET A 56 9.40 -13.79 7.07
C MET A 56 8.21 -14.27 6.23
N LYS A 57 7.59 -15.40 6.60
CA LYS A 57 6.41 -15.93 5.89
C LYS A 57 5.19 -15.02 6.02
N VAL A 58 4.96 -14.44 7.20
CA VAL A 58 3.89 -13.46 7.42
C VAL A 58 4.13 -12.23 6.55
N LEU A 59 5.36 -11.70 6.56
CA LEU A 59 5.72 -10.51 5.78
C LEU A 59 5.52 -10.73 4.26
N ALA A 60 5.87 -11.91 3.77
CA ALA A 60 5.68 -12.27 2.36
C ALA A 60 4.21 -12.45 2.00
N GLY A 61 3.42 -13.10 2.87
CA GLY A 61 1.98 -13.22 2.69
C GLY A 61 1.27 -11.86 2.62
N LEU A 62 1.66 -10.91 3.49
CA LEU A 62 1.16 -9.54 3.44
C LEU A 62 1.58 -8.81 2.15
N THR A 63 2.83 -8.98 1.72
CA THR A 63 3.34 -8.40 0.47
C THR A 63 2.52 -8.87 -0.73
N LEU A 64 2.19 -10.16 -0.78
CA LEU A 64 1.37 -10.74 -1.84
C LEU A 64 -0.04 -10.14 -1.86
N LEU A 65 -0.69 -10.07 -0.70
CA LEU A 65 -2.05 -9.53 -0.60
C LEU A 65 -2.12 -8.04 -0.97
N ASP A 66 -1.15 -7.24 -0.56
CA ASP A 66 -1.08 -5.83 -0.94
C ASP A 66 -0.81 -5.64 -2.43
N THR A 67 -0.04 -6.54 -3.03
CA THR A 67 0.19 -6.54 -4.49
C THR A 67 -1.12 -6.78 -5.24
N GLU A 68 -1.95 -7.72 -4.80
CA GLU A 68 -3.28 -7.95 -5.39
C GLU A 68 -4.23 -6.76 -5.16
N GLN A 69 -4.18 -6.15 -3.98
CA GLN A 69 -4.99 -4.97 -3.68
C GLN A 69 -4.58 -3.76 -4.53
N GLY A 70 -3.27 -3.56 -4.73
CA GLY A 70 -2.72 -2.48 -5.53
C GLY A 70 -2.92 -2.67 -7.04
N ASN A 71 -2.71 -3.88 -7.56
CA ASN A 71 -2.83 -4.16 -9.00
C ASN A 71 -4.27 -4.34 -9.46
N THR A 72 -5.12 -4.93 -8.62
CA THR A 72 -6.48 -5.33 -9.00
C THR A 72 -7.52 -4.68 -8.13
N GLY A 73 -7.42 -4.83 -6.80
CA GLY A 73 -8.50 -4.49 -5.87
C GLY A 73 -8.93 -3.02 -5.87
N MET A 74 -8.01 -2.09 -5.61
CA MET A 74 -8.31 -0.65 -5.65
C MET A 74 -8.64 -0.17 -7.07
N PRO A 75 -7.88 -0.55 -8.13
CA PRO A 75 -8.20 -0.15 -9.50
C PRO A 75 -9.58 -0.60 -9.98
N ILE A 76 -10.00 -1.85 -9.74
CA ILE A 76 -11.29 -2.35 -10.22
C ILE A 76 -12.46 -1.67 -9.50
N VAL A 77 -12.30 -1.36 -8.21
CA VAL A 77 -13.29 -0.58 -7.46
C VAL A 77 -13.35 0.86 -8.01
N ALA A 78 -12.19 1.50 -8.22
CA ALA A 78 -12.11 2.84 -8.79
C ALA A 78 -12.70 2.91 -10.20
N GLU A 79 -12.57 1.86 -11.01
CA GLU A 79 -13.18 1.76 -12.34
C GLU A 79 -14.72 1.81 -12.24
N HIS A 80 -15.30 1.04 -11.34
CA HIS A 80 -16.75 0.81 -11.26
C HIS A 80 -17.52 1.80 -10.39
N VAL A 81 -16.85 2.60 -9.56
CA VAL A 81 -17.50 3.65 -8.76
C VAL A 81 -17.76 4.91 -9.60
N GLU A 82 -18.96 5.49 -9.48
CA GLU A 82 -19.29 6.79 -10.08
C GLU A 82 -18.79 7.96 -9.21
N GLY A 83 -18.56 9.12 -9.82
CA GLY A 83 -18.16 10.35 -9.12
C GLY A 83 -16.65 10.61 -9.19
N HIS A 84 -16.28 11.83 -9.55
CA HIS A 84 -14.87 12.20 -9.75
C HIS A 84 -14.11 12.22 -8.42
N GLN A 85 -14.76 12.65 -7.34
CA GLN A 85 -14.12 12.76 -6.02
C GLN A 85 -13.82 11.38 -5.43
N ARG A 86 -14.74 10.42 -5.58
CA ARG A 86 -14.53 9.04 -5.11
C ARG A 86 -13.42 8.36 -5.88
N LYS A 87 -13.42 8.49 -7.22
CA LYS A 87 -12.34 7.97 -8.07
C LYS A 87 -10.98 8.54 -7.66
N ALA A 88 -10.91 9.83 -7.31
CA ALA A 88 -9.67 10.44 -6.85
C ALA A 88 -9.16 9.86 -5.52
N VAL A 89 -10.04 9.65 -4.54
CA VAL A 89 -9.68 9.02 -3.25
C VAL A 89 -9.21 7.58 -3.46
N LEU A 90 -9.93 6.79 -4.26
CA LEU A 90 -9.56 5.41 -4.53
C LEU A 90 -8.24 5.29 -5.31
N ASN A 91 -7.97 6.21 -6.24
CA ASN A 91 -6.67 6.28 -6.92
C ASN A 91 -5.53 6.61 -5.97
N PHE A 92 -5.77 7.47 -4.97
CA PHE A 92 -4.77 7.73 -3.93
C PHE A 92 -4.50 6.47 -3.10
N MET A 93 -5.53 5.72 -2.72
CA MET A 93 -5.38 4.44 -2.03
C MET A 93 -4.59 3.44 -2.89
N ALA A 94 -4.94 3.26 -4.16
CA ALA A 94 -4.20 2.40 -5.10
C ALA A 94 -2.71 2.81 -5.22
N MET A 95 -2.43 4.11 -5.18
CA MET A 95 -1.07 4.62 -5.17
C MET A 95 -0.34 4.24 -3.88
N MET A 96 -0.98 4.36 -2.71
CA MET A 96 -0.38 3.95 -1.44
C MET A 96 -0.01 2.45 -1.44
N GLU A 97 -0.89 1.57 -1.94
CA GLU A 97 -0.58 0.13 -2.01
C GLU A 97 0.66 -0.16 -2.87
N ASN A 98 0.67 0.36 -4.12
CA ASN A 98 1.69 0.03 -5.10
C ASN A 98 3.03 0.75 -4.86
N ALA A 99 2.98 2.01 -4.44
CA ALA A 99 4.17 2.85 -4.38
C ALA A 99 4.77 2.93 -2.97
N VAL A 100 3.94 2.80 -1.93
CA VAL A 100 4.39 2.97 -0.53
C VAL A 100 4.45 1.62 0.17
N HIS A 101 3.35 0.88 0.26
CA HIS A 101 3.32 -0.34 1.07
C HIS A 101 4.17 -1.45 0.47
N ALA A 102 4.01 -1.74 -0.84
CA ALA A 102 4.82 -2.74 -1.53
C ALA A 102 6.33 -2.45 -1.42
N LYS A 103 6.74 -1.18 -1.55
CA LYS A 103 8.13 -0.76 -1.38
C LYS A 103 8.61 -0.89 0.07
N SER A 104 7.74 -0.62 1.04
CA SER A 104 8.06 -0.75 2.47
C SER A 104 8.41 -2.19 2.84
N TYR A 105 7.63 -3.17 2.38
CA TYR A 105 7.95 -4.58 2.61
C TYR A 105 9.33 -4.95 2.04
N SER A 106 9.63 -4.50 0.81
CA SER A 106 10.94 -4.73 0.19
C SER A 106 12.09 -4.15 1.02
N ASN A 107 11.95 -2.91 1.53
CA ASN A 107 12.95 -2.30 2.41
C ASN A 107 13.19 -3.12 3.69
N ILE A 108 12.13 -3.67 4.30
CA ILE A 108 12.23 -4.53 5.50
C ILE A 108 12.96 -5.82 5.15
N PHE A 109 12.59 -6.50 4.08
CA PHE A 109 13.24 -7.74 3.63
C PHE A 109 14.73 -7.54 3.40
N LEU A 110 15.10 -6.52 2.63
CA LEU A 110 16.50 -6.20 2.30
C LEU A 110 17.32 -5.81 3.54
N THR A 111 16.67 -5.36 4.61
CA THR A 111 17.34 -5.08 5.88
C THR A 111 17.58 -6.37 6.67
N LEU A 112 16.59 -7.27 6.75
CA LEU A 112 16.60 -8.40 7.68
C LEU A 112 17.20 -9.69 7.12
N ALA A 113 17.24 -9.85 5.80
CA ALA A 113 17.60 -11.10 5.15
C ALA A 113 18.44 -10.89 3.87
N PRO A 114 19.34 -11.83 3.54
CA PRO A 114 20.02 -11.83 2.25
C PRO A 114 19.05 -12.20 1.12
N THR A 115 19.35 -11.77 -0.11
CA THR A 115 18.51 -11.96 -1.30
C THR A 115 18.12 -13.42 -1.53
N GLU A 116 19.02 -14.36 -1.29
CA GLU A 116 18.75 -15.79 -1.43
C GLU A 116 17.60 -16.23 -0.50
N LYS A 117 17.61 -15.75 0.74
CA LYS A 117 16.58 -16.09 1.72
C LYS A 117 15.25 -15.40 1.41
N ILE A 118 15.30 -14.20 0.83
CA ILE A 118 14.11 -13.50 0.35
C ILE A 118 13.47 -14.35 -0.75
N ASN A 119 14.23 -14.74 -1.78
CA ASN A 119 13.71 -15.54 -2.90
C ASN A 119 13.05 -16.85 -2.42
N GLU A 120 13.67 -17.57 -1.49
CA GLU A 120 13.08 -18.80 -0.90
C GLU A 120 11.70 -18.58 -0.25
N VAL A 121 11.42 -17.39 0.26
CA VAL A 121 10.17 -17.07 0.96
C VAL A 121 9.08 -16.60 -0.03
N PHE A 122 9.49 -16.11 -1.20
CA PHE A 122 8.59 -15.66 -2.27
C PHE A 122 8.24 -16.77 -3.29
N GLU A 123 8.97 -17.89 -3.30
CA GLU A 123 8.67 -19.11 -4.07
C GLU A 123 7.67 -20.04 -3.35
#